data_AF-A0A0H4WZ61-F1
#
_entry.id   AF-A0A0H4WZ61-F1
#
_cell.length_a   1.000
_cell.length_b   1.000
_cell.length_c   1.000
_cell.angle_alpha   90.00
_cell.angle_beta   90.00
_cell.angle_gamma   90.00
#
_symmetry.space_group_name_H-M   'P 1'
#
loop_
_entity.id
_entity.type
_entity.pdbx_description
1 polymer ?
#
loop_
_entity_poly.entity_id
_entity_poly.type
_entity_poly.pdbx_seq_one_letter_code
_entity_poly.pdbx_strand_id
1 'polypeptide(L)' 'MGRRFAPENPYALETSARVAFHRGRCRDAIEDQQQAVAKLPKEWPDEERARFKQALATYQRECSSGATPAAPSNG' A
#
# COMPACT_ATOMS: atom_id res chain seq x y z
N MET A 1 9.36 -9.31 17.32
CA MET A 1 7.98 -9.71 17.65
C MET A 1 7.05 -8.72 16.95
N GLY A 2 6.17 -9.01 16.00
CA GLY A 2 5.85 -10.15 15.17
C GLY A 2 4.72 -9.65 14.26
N ARG A 3 4.95 -9.47 12.95
CA ARG A 3 3.86 -9.29 11.95
C ARG A 3 3.11 -10.61 11.78
N ARG A 4 2.65 -11.23 12.86
CA ARG A 4 2.00 -12.56 12.85
C ARG A 4 0.49 -12.51 12.66
N PHE A 5 -0.13 -11.32 12.59
CA PHE A 5 -1.58 -11.20 12.49
C PHE A 5 -2.04 -9.94 11.73
N ALA A 6 -1.35 -9.53 10.66
CA ALA A 6 -2.07 -8.73 9.67
C ALA A 6 -2.99 -9.73 8.96
N PRO A 7 -4.32 -9.63 9.07
CA PRO A 7 -5.20 -10.56 8.39
C PRO A 7 -4.84 -10.54 6.90
N GLU A 8 -4.94 -11.70 6.24
CA GLU A 8 -4.71 -11.84 4.79
C GLU A 8 -5.66 -10.99 3.92
N ASN A 9 -6.42 -10.09 4.55
CA ASN A 9 -7.31 -9.13 3.94
C ASN A 9 -6.48 -8.08 3.17
N PRO A 10 -6.69 -7.94 1.85
CA PRO A 10 -6.06 -6.91 1.03
C PRO A 10 -6.17 -5.50 1.59
N TYR A 11 -7.30 -5.13 2.20
CA TYR A 11 -7.50 -3.79 2.78
C TYR A 11 -6.63 -3.52 4.01
N ALA A 12 -6.38 -4.55 4.83
CA ALA A 12 -5.49 -4.42 5.98
C ALA A 12 -4.04 -4.19 5.53
N LEU A 13 -3.62 -4.92 4.49
CA LEU A 13 -2.33 -4.75 3.85
C LEU A 13 -2.20 -3.38 3.17
N GLU A 14 -3.23 -2.90 2.45
CA GLU A 14 -3.26 -1.56 1.87
C GLU A 14 -3.13 -0.47 2.95
N THR A 15 -3.84 -0.64 4.06
CA THR A 15 -3.77 0.31 5.18
C THR A 15 -2.37 0.33 5.82
N SER A 16 -1.78 -0.85 6.03
CA SER A 16 -0.40 -0.98 6.53
C SER A 16 0.60 -0.30 5.58
N ALA A 17 0.46 -0.55 4.28
CA ALA A 17 1.28 0.05 3.25
C ALA A 17 1.21 1.58 3.26
N ARG A 18 -0.01 2.14 3.35
CA ARG A 18 -0.23 3.59 3.44
C ARG A 18 0.42 4.19 4.68
N VAL A 19 0.26 3.55 5.85
CA VAL A 19 0.91 4.01 7.09
C VAL A 19 2.43 3.94 6.98
N ALA A 20 2.97 2.87 6.41
CA ALA A 20 4.41 2.74 6.17
C ALA A 20 4.93 3.82 5.22
N PHE A 21 4.20 4.10 4.13
CA PHE A 21 4.54 5.11 3.14
C PHE A 21 4.65 6.50 3.77
N HIS A 22 3.64 6.95 4.51
CA HIS A 22 3.66 8.25 5.17
C HIS A 22 4.69 8.34 6.31
N ARG A 23 5.17 7.22 6.83
CA ARG A 23 6.28 7.17 7.80
C ARG A 23 7.66 7.13 7.13
N GLY A 24 7.74 7.25 5.81
CA GLY A 24 9.00 7.13 5.05
C GLY A 24 9.58 5.72 5.04
N ARG A 25 8.83 4.70 5.50
CA ARG A 25 9.26 3.30 5.46
C ARG A 25 8.94 2.71 4.09
N CYS A 26 9.67 3.18 3.09
CA CYS A 26 9.42 2.87 1.68
C CYS A 26 9.43 1.38 1.35
N ARG A 27 10.39 0.61 1.90
CA ARG A 27 10.43 -0.84 1.68
C ARG A 27 9.16 -1.52 2.20
N ASP A 28 8.77 -1.22 3.43
CA ASP A 28 7.56 -1.77 4.05
C ASP A 28 6.31 -1.40 3.26
N ALA A 29 6.22 -0.15 2.79
CA ALA A 29 5.08 0.33 2.01
C ALA A 29 4.90 -0.43 0.69
N ILE A 30 6.00 -0.62 -0.04
CA ILE A 30 5.99 -1.33 -1.32
C ILE A 30 5.66 -2.81 -1.09
N GLU A 31 6.32 -3.46 -0.12
CA GLU A 31 6.08 -4.89 0.19
C GLU A 31 4.63 -5.15 0.61
N ASP A 32 4.08 -4.35 1.53
CA ASP A 32 2.71 -4.52 2.00
C ASP A 32 1.69 -4.27 0.86
N GLN A 33 1.91 -3.25 0.01
CA GLN A 33 1.02 -2.95 -1.11
C GLN A 33 1.08 -4.02 -2.22
N GLN A 34 2.25 -4.61 -2.47
CA GLN A 34 2.39 -5.74 -3.39
C GLN A 34 1.60 -6.95 -2.91
N GLN A 35 1.68 -7.27 -1.61
CA GLN A 35 0.89 -8.34 -1.02
C GLN A 35 -0.62 -8.04 -1.08
N ALA A 36 -1.01 -6.78 -0.87
CA ALA A 36 -2.38 -6.34 -1.01
C ALA A 36 -2.92 -6.63 -2.42
N VAL A 37 -2.19 -6.22 -3.47
CA VAL A 37 -2.55 -6.50 -4.88
C VAL A 37 -2.62 -8.01 -5.17
N ALA A 38 -1.66 -8.78 -4.67
CA ALA A 38 -1.59 -10.22 -4.91
C ALA A 38 -2.73 -11.00 -4.26
N LYS A 39 -3.26 -10.51 -3.14
CA LYS A 39 -4.34 -11.18 -2.39
C LYS A 39 -5.74 -10.71 -2.78
N LEU A 40 -5.88 -9.77 -3.72
CA LEU A 40 -7.18 -9.31 -4.18
C LEU A 40 -8.02 -10.46 -4.77
N PRO A 41 -9.22 -10.74 -4.24
CA PRO A 41 -10.14 -11.72 -4.80
C PRO A 41 -10.43 -11.44 -6.28
N LYS A 42 -10.68 -12.48 -7.08
CA LYS A 42 -11.02 -12.33 -8.49
C LYS A 42 -12.40 -11.71 -8.70
N GLU A 43 -13.31 -11.92 -7.76
CA GLU A 43 -14.70 -11.42 -7.79
C GLU A 43 -14.83 -9.93 -7.48
N TRP A 44 -13.76 -9.27 -7.03
CA TRP A 44 -13.79 -7.84 -6.76
C TRP A 44 -13.83 -7.00 -8.03
N PRO A 45 -14.40 -5.78 -7.96
CA PRO A 45 -14.44 -4.86 -9.09
C PRO A 45 -13.03 -4.57 -9.65
N ASP A 46 -12.94 -4.46 -10.97
CA ASP A 46 -11.69 -4.10 -11.65
C ASP A 46 -11.19 -2.71 -11.23
N GLU A 47 -12.11 -1.80 -10.91
CA GLU A 47 -11.79 -0.48 -10.37
C GLU A 47 -10.99 -0.58 -9.06
N GLU A 48 -11.41 -1.47 -8.15
CA GLU A 48 -10.73 -1.66 -6.88
C GLU A 48 -9.32 -2.22 -7.10
N ARG A 49 -9.18 -3.16 -8.05
CA ARG A 49 -7.86 -3.68 -8.44
C ARG A 49 -6.98 -2.61 -9.07
N ALA A 50 -7.55 -1.74 -9.88
CA ALA A 50 -6.84 -0.62 -10.48
C ALA A 50 -6.34 0.36 -9.41
N ARG A 51 -7.18 0.69 -8.41
CA ARG A 51 -6.82 1.54 -7.26
C ARG A 51 -5.60 1.01 -6.51
N PHE A 52 -5.59 -0.29 -6.19
CA PHE A 52 -4.47 -0.89 -5.45
C PHE A 52 -3.17 -0.87 -6.26
N LYS A 53 -3.24 -1.13 -7.57
CA LYS A 53 -2.09 -1.05 -8.49
C LYS A 53 -1.58 0.38 -8.65
N GLN A 54 -2.49 1.37 -8.71
CA GLN A 54 -2.14 2.78 -8.79
C GLN A 54 -1.41 3.23 -7.51
N ALA A 55 -1.89 2.83 -6.33
CA ALA A 55 -1.21 3.10 -5.06
C ALA A 55 0.21 2.51 -5.04
N LEU A 56 0.39 1.26 -5.51
CA LEU A 56 1.71 0.63 -5.64
C LEU A 56 2.64 1.44 -6.55
N ALA A 57 2.16 1.86 -7.72
CA ALA A 57 2.95 2.66 -8.65
C ALA A 57 3.35 4.02 -8.04
N THR A 58 2.45 4.65 -7.28
CA THR A 58 2.75 5.89 -6.54
C THR A 58 3.86 5.64 -5.50
N TYR A 59 3.74 4.60 -4.69
CA TYR A 59 4.75 4.29 -3.67
C TYR A 59 6.11 4.01 -4.30
N GLN A 60 6.15 3.23 -5.38
CA GLN A 60 7.39 2.95 -6.12
C GLN A 60 8.03 4.23 -6.67
N ARG A 61 7.25 5.15 -7.26
CA ARG A 61 7.76 6.40 -7.82
C ARG A 61 8.32 7.32 -6.74
N GLU A 62 7.52 7.66 -5.74
CA GLU A 62 7.89 8.62 -4.70
C GLU A 62 9.07 8.11 -3.86
N CYS A 63 9.07 6.81 -3.53
CA CYS A 63 10.18 6.19 -2.80
C CYS A 63 11.46 6.06 -3.62
N SER A 64 11.39 5.98 -4.96
CA SER A 64 12.57 6.00 -5.82
C SER A 64 13.15 7.41 -5.98
N SER A 65 12.29 8.43 -5.94
CA SER A 65 12.69 9.84 -6.03
C SER A 65 13.23 10.41 -4.72
N GLY A 66 13.21 9.65 -3.62
CA GLY A 66 13.56 10.16 -2.28
C GLY A 66 12.62 11.27 -1.79
N ALA A 67 11.46 11.42 -2.44
CA ALA A 67 10.48 12.44 -2.13
C ALA A 67 9.72 11.98 -0.89
N THR A 68 9.83 12.75 0.21
CA THR A 68 9.00 12.52 1.39
C THR A 68 7.55 12.85 1.00
N PRO A 69 6.60 11.89 1.11
CA PRO A 69 5.25 12.15 0.68
C PRO A 69 4.62 13.26 1.51
N ALA A 70 4.01 14.24 0.84
CA ALA A 70 3.22 15.26 1.49
C ALA A 70 2.12 14.61 2.34
N ALA A 71 1.96 15.07 3.59
CA ALA A 71 0.90 14.60 4.47
C ALA A 71 -0.48 14.86 3.82
N PRO A 72 -1.47 13.97 4.02
CA PRO A 72 -2.80 14.18 3.44
C PRO A 72 -3.42 15.44 4.04
N SER A 73 -3.74 16.41 3.19
CA SER A 73 -4.58 17.55 3.54
C SER A 73 -6.00 17.04 3.78
N ASN A 74 -6.46 17.04 5.04
CA ASN A 74 -7.88 16.82 5.34
C ASN A 74 -8.68 18.03 4.83
N GLY A 75 -9.62 17.79 3.92
CA GLY A 75 -10.69 18.71 3.55
C GLY A 75 -11.97 18.35 4.29
#